data_AF-A0A0D2IY68-F1
#
_entry.id   AF-A0A0D2IY68-F1
#
_cell.length_a   1.000
_cell.length_b   1.000
_cell.length_c   1.000
_cell.angle_alpha   90.00
_cell.angle_beta   90.00
_cell.angle_gamma   90.00
#
_symmetry.space_group_name_H-M   'P 1'
#
loop_
_entity.id
_entity.type
_entity.pdbx_description
1 polymer ?
#
loop_
_entity_poly.entity_id
_entity_poly.type
_entity_poly.pdbx_seq_one_letter_code
_entity_poly.pdbx_strand_id
1 'polypeptide(L)'
;MQIADHAAYLEEVSVTACPKLLPALIKALEAQGHPILSPSDRAGLHPLLIPLASCPPPPGGPDAAAPAGSESVVLGLLRWADPGRHKGMALPLVSMSRGARGVRLVARSVDEYLHRLLAEEDAAAGSGGPTPLADAASASDAAGVAELYSRGAVERLGLGGAKFNLYLIKKVGMFPDVAEALSLGHLARGDATSAMVAGEW
;
A
#
# COMPACT_ATOMS: atom_id res chain seq x y z
N MET A 1 3.32 16.15 14.19
CA MET A 1 4.54 16.72 13.58
C MET A 1 4.84 16.06 12.25
N GLN A 2 4.95 14.73 12.19
CA GLN A 2 5.37 13.99 10.99
C GLN A 2 4.49 14.16 9.74
N ILE A 3 3.16 14.31 9.83
CA ILE A 3 2.29 14.49 8.64
C ILE A 3 2.60 15.81 7.90
N ALA A 4 2.78 16.90 8.64
CA ALA A 4 3.13 18.20 8.07
C ALA A 4 4.51 18.15 7.40
N ASP A 5 5.45 17.44 8.00
CA ASP A 5 6.80 17.25 7.44
C ASP A 5 6.75 16.50 6.10
N HIS A 6 5.86 15.51 5.95
CA HIS A 6 5.68 14.79 4.69
C HIS A 6 5.06 15.66 3.59
N ALA A 7 4.02 16.42 3.92
CA ALA A 7 3.38 17.32 2.96
C ALA A 7 4.35 18.41 2.46
N ALA A 8 5.06 19.06 3.40
CA ALA A 8 6.07 20.06 3.08
C ALA A 8 7.20 19.46 2.22
N TYR A 9 7.70 18.27 2.57
CA TYR A 9 8.72 17.59 1.77
C TYR A 9 8.24 17.32 0.34
N LEU A 10 6.99 16.87 0.18
CA LEU A 10 6.45 16.51 -1.13
C LEU A 10 6.33 17.73 -2.05
N GLU A 11 5.87 18.84 -1.50
CA GLU A 11 5.62 20.07 -2.26
C GLU A 11 6.91 20.87 -2.50
N GLU A 12 7.75 21.02 -1.47
CA GLU A 12 8.92 21.89 -1.51
C GLU A 12 10.18 21.19 -2.02
N VAL A 13 10.36 19.91 -1.70
CA VAL A 13 11.61 19.18 -2.01
C VAL A 13 11.46 18.26 -3.21
N SER A 14 10.38 17.49 -3.30
CA SER A 14 10.16 16.62 -4.46
C SER A 14 9.37 17.26 -5.60
N VAL A 15 8.81 18.46 -5.41
CA VAL A 15 8.06 19.21 -6.43
C VAL A 15 6.92 18.37 -7.02
N THR A 16 6.25 17.62 -6.15
CA THR A 16 5.15 16.71 -6.46
C THR A 16 3.91 17.10 -5.70
N ALA A 17 2.73 16.89 -6.29
CA ALA A 17 1.48 17.12 -5.57
C ALA A 17 1.34 16.11 -4.42
N CYS A 18 1.07 16.60 -3.20
CA CYS A 18 0.81 15.74 -2.06
C CYS A 18 -0.49 14.94 -2.30
N PRO A 19 -0.47 13.60 -2.18
CA PRO A 19 -1.69 12.80 -2.27
C PRO A 19 -2.67 13.19 -1.16
N LYS A 20 -3.94 13.44 -1.51
CA LYS A 20 -4.96 13.97 -0.59
C LYS A 20 -5.13 13.11 0.66
N LEU A 21 -5.15 11.79 0.49
CA LEU A 21 -5.37 10.83 1.56
C LEU A 21 -4.07 10.36 2.25
N LEU A 22 -2.92 11.00 1.98
CA LEU A 22 -1.68 10.68 2.66
C LEU A 22 -1.76 10.83 4.19
N PRO A 23 -2.38 11.90 4.76
CA PRO A 23 -2.57 12.00 6.20
C PRO A 23 -3.37 10.84 6.78
N ALA A 24 -4.46 10.43 6.09
CA ALA A 24 -5.29 9.31 6.50
C ALA A 24 -4.51 7.98 6.47
N LEU A 25 -3.66 7.78 5.46
CA LEU A 25 -2.77 6.64 5.40
C LEU A 25 -1.75 6.62 6.56
N ILE A 26 -1.11 7.75 6.86
CA ILE A 26 -0.15 7.82 7.97
C ILE A 26 -0.84 7.45 9.29
N LYS A 27 -2.07 7.92 9.53
CA LYS A 27 -2.85 7.52 10.71
C LYS A 27 -3.21 6.05 10.75
N ALA A 28 -3.55 5.46 9.60
CA ALA A 28 -3.80 4.03 9.54
C ALA A 28 -2.52 3.22 9.84
N LEU A 29 -1.36 3.62 9.31
CA LEU A 29 -0.07 2.99 9.60
C LEU A 29 0.34 3.13 11.08
N GLU A 30 0.10 4.29 11.69
CA GLU A 30 0.29 4.50 13.13
C GLU A 30 -0.61 3.55 13.95
N ALA A 31 -1.87 3.39 13.55
CA ALA A 31 -2.83 2.49 14.21
C ALA A 31 -2.49 1.00 14.03
N GLN A 32 -1.80 0.62 12.96
CA GLN A 32 -1.21 -0.70 12.78
C GLN A 32 0.03 -0.95 13.66
N GLY A 33 0.53 0.09 14.34
CA GLY A 33 1.74 0.03 15.15
C GLY A 33 3.04 0.11 14.33
N HIS A 34 2.98 0.56 13.08
CA HIS A 34 4.18 0.76 12.27
C HIS A 34 4.87 2.08 12.65
N PRO A 35 6.17 2.06 13.00
CA PRO A 35 6.90 3.29 13.29
C PRO A 35 7.00 4.16 12.02
N ILE A 36 6.47 5.38 12.12
CA ILE A 36 6.51 6.38 11.05
C ILE A 36 7.93 6.96 10.95
N LEU A 37 8.44 6.99 9.73
CA LEU A 37 9.78 7.48 9.40
C LEU A 37 9.72 8.94 8.94
N SER A 38 10.82 9.67 9.10
CA SER A 38 10.92 11.03 8.55
C SER A 38 11.19 10.97 7.04
N PRO A 39 10.63 11.86 6.21
CA PRO A 39 10.95 11.96 4.78
C PRO A 39 12.45 12.14 4.48
N SER A 40 13.21 12.61 5.47
CA SER A 40 14.66 12.84 5.40
C SER A 40 15.49 11.60 5.77
N ASP A 41 14.88 10.57 6.34
CA ASP A 41 15.56 9.32 6.72
C ASP A 41 15.79 8.42 5.50
N ARG A 42 16.72 8.84 4.64
CA ARG A 42 16.98 8.26 3.31
C ARG A 42 18.20 7.35 3.27
N ALA A 43 18.87 7.15 4.40
CA ALA A 43 20.10 6.37 4.45
C ALA A 43 19.85 4.93 3.97
N GLY A 44 20.56 4.52 2.92
CA GLY A 44 20.40 3.19 2.31
C GLY A 44 19.12 3.01 1.48
N LEU A 45 18.38 4.07 1.16
CA LEU A 45 17.17 3.99 0.33
C LEU A 45 17.44 4.45 -1.10
N HIS A 46 16.59 4.02 -2.03
CA HIS A 46 16.63 4.48 -3.41
C HIS A 46 16.46 6.02 -3.47
N PRO A 47 17.21 6.78 -4.31
CA PRO A 47 17.18 8.25 -4.31
C PRO A 47 15.81 8.89 -4.61
N LEU A 48 14.93 8.15 -5.27
CA LEU A 48 13.57 8.58 -5.57
C LEU A 48 12.55 8.17 -4.50
N LEU A 49 12.94 7.37 -3.51
CA LEU A 49 12.04 6.91 -2.46
C LEU A 49 11.91 7.97 -1.37
N ILE A 50 10.69 8.16 -0.90
CA ILE A 50 10.31 9.03 0.22
C ILE A 50 9.74 8.09 1.30
N PRO A 51 10.47 7.83 2.39
CA PRO A 51 10.04 6.88 3.41
C PRO A 51 8.76 7.37 4.10
N LEU A 52 7.88 6.43 4.47
CA LEU A 52 6.65 6.67 5.23
C LEU A 52 6.68 5.95 6.57
N ALA A 53 6.91 4.63 6.54
CA ALA A 53 6.87 3.79 7.72
C ALA A 53 7.83 2.61 7.58
N SER A 54 8.24 2.05 8.72
CA SER A 54 8.97 0.80 8.77
C SER A 54 7.99 -0.34 9.05
N CYS A 55 7.86 -1.25 8.10
CA CYS A 55 6.98 -2.40 8.14
C CYS A 55 7.76 -3.70 8.38
N PRO A 56 7.13 -4.73 8.96
CA PRO A 56 7.70 -6.07 8.98
C PRO A 56 7.83 -6.60 7.54
N PRO A 57 8.82 -7.48 7.27
CA PRO A 57 8.96 -8.09 5.96
C PRO A 57 7.72 -8.94 5.63
N PRO A 58 7.27 -8.94 4.36
CA PRO A 58 6.14 -9.76 3.95
C PRO A 58 6.47 -11.26 4.10
N PRO A 59 5.53 -12.08 4.61
CA PRO A 59 5.75 -13.52 4.73
C PRO A 59 5.91 -14.14 3.34
N GLY A 60 7.01 -14.90 3.14
CA GLY A 60 7.28 -15.60 1.87
C GLY A 60 7.92 -14.75 0.76
N GLY A 61 8.27 -13.48 1.02
CA GLY A 61 9.08 -12.69 0.10
C GLY A 61 10.55 -13.16 0.03
N PRO A 62 11.33 -12.74 -0.98
CA PRO A 62 12.77 -13.00 -1.03
C PRO A 62 13.50 -12.42 0.19
N ASP A 63 12.91 -11.41 0.84
CA ASP A 63 13.39 -10.78 2.07
C ASP A 63 12.99 -11.55 3.36
N ALA A 64 12.12 -12.58 3.25
CA ALA A 64 11.73 -13.44 4.37
C ALA A 64 12.82 -14.44 4.78
N ALA A 65 13.83 -14.63 3.92
CA ALA A 65 15.00 -15.49 4.18
C ALA A 65 16.13 -14.76 4.92
N ALA A 66 15.99 -13.46 5.21
CA ALA A 66 16.95 -12.73 6.03
C ALA A 66 16.88 -13.23 7.48
N PRO A 67 18.02 -13.45 8.16
CA PRO A 67 18.06 -14.02 9.51
C PRO A 67 17.22 -13.18 10.48
N ALA A 68 16.53 -13.87 11.39
CA ALA A 68 15.70 -13.27 12.42
C ALA A 68 16.53 -12.28 13.26
N GLY A 69 16.44 -10.98 12.94
CA GLY A 69 17.13 -9.96 13.71
C GLY A 69 17.18 -8.54 13.17
N SER A 70 17.20 -8.25 11.86
CA SER A 70 17.74 -6.92 11.51
C SER A 70 17.48 -6.29 10.13
N GLU A 71 16.39 -6.53 9.41
CA GLU A 71 16.01 -5.61 8.33
C GLU A 71 14.50 -5.35 8.31
N SER A 72 14.09 -4.21 8.86
CA SER A 72 12.74 -3.70 8.63
C SER A 72 12.63 -3.21 7.19
N VAL A 73 11.49 -3.50 6.56
CA VAL A 73 11.22 -3.06 5.20
C VAL A 73 10.65 -1.65 5.27
N VAL A 74 11.23 -0.72 4.52
CA VAL A 74 10.73 0.64 4.45
C VAL A 74 9.63 0.71 3.40
N LEU A 75 8.42 1.08 3.84
CA LEU A 75 7.32 1.48 2.97
C LEU A 75 7.49 2.97 2.64
N GLY A 76 7.39 3.33 1.38
CA GLY A 76 7.59 4.70 0.93
C GLY A 76 6.87 5.04 -0.37
N LEU A 77 6.80 6.33 -0.68
CA LEU A 77 6.36 6.84 -1.98
C LEU A 77 7.56 6.87 -2.93
N LEU A 78 7.38 6.40 -4.16
CA LEU A 78 8.39 6.54 -5.21
C LEU A 78 8.08 7.77 -6.06
N ARG A 79 8.96 8.77 -6.05
CA ARG A 79 8.81 9.96 -6.90
C ARG A 79 9.16 9.64 -8.34
N TRP A 80 8.46 10.29 -9.27
CA TRP A 80 8.81 10.25 -10.69
C TRP A 80 10.15 10.97 -10.93
N ALA A 81 10.97 10.42 -11.84
CA ALA A 81 12.30 10.97 -12.12
C ALA A 81 12.25 12.40 -12.68
N ASP A 82 11.20 12.74 -13.43
CA ASP A 82 10.92 14.08 -13.93
C ASP A 82 9.55 14.57 -13.40
N PRO A 83 9.50 15.20 -12.21
CA PRO A 83 8.25 15.68 -11.61
C PRO A 83 7.49 16.67 -12.50
N GLY A 84 8.20 17.44 -13.34
CA GLY A 84 7.59 18.42 -14.24
C GLY A 84 6.78 17.76 -15.35
N ARG A 85 7.31 16.66 -15.93
CA ARG A 85 6.62 15.88 -16.96
C ARG A 85 5.51 14.98 -16.42
N HIS A 86 5.65 14.54 -15.18
CA HIS A 86 4.74 13.60 -14.52
C HIS A 86 3.82 14.29 -13.50
N LYS A 87 3.63 15.60 -13.64
CA LYS A 87 2.74 16.38 -12.78
C LYS A 87 1.31 15.84 -12.90
N GLY A 88 0.75 15.38 -11.79
CA GLY A 88 -0.59 14.78 -11.73
C GLY A 88 -0.63 13.26 -11.86
N MET A 89 0.49 12.59 -12.13
CA MET A 89 0.57 11.14 -11.98
C MET A 89 0.62 10.77 -10.49
N ALA A 90 -0.15 9.75 -10.10
CA ALA A 90 -0.12 9.22 -8.74
C ALA A 90 1.30 8.76 -8.37
N LEU A 91 1.67 8.93 -7.09
CA LEU A 91 2.91 8.41 -6.55
C LEU A 91 2.68 6.96 -6.11
N PRO A 92 3.37 5.97 -6.72
CA PRO A 92 3.23 4.59 -6.30
C PRO A 92 3.85 4.36 -4.92
N LEU A 93 3.25 3.46 -4.15
CA LEU A 93 3.84 2.94 -2.93
C LEU A 93 4.74 1.77 -3.26
N VAL A 94 5.94 1.83 -2.71
CA VAL A 94 6.97 0.81 -2.86
C VAL A 94 7.50 0.39 -1.51
N SER A 95 8.03 -0.82 -1.46
CA SER A 95 8.75 -1.34 -0.31
C SER A 95 10.20 -1.67 -0.68
N MET A 96 11.11 -1.44 0.27
CA MET A 96 12.54 -1.66 0.07
C MET A 96 13.25 -1.89 1.41
N SER A 97 14.14 -2.87 1.46
CA SER A 97 15.10 -3.00 2.58
C SER A 97 16.27 -2.03 2.40
N ARG A 98 16.79 -1.46 3.48
CA ARG A 98 17.93 -0.53 3.41
C ARG A 98 19.16 -1.25 2.86
N GLY A 99 19.84 -0.62 1.89
CA GLY A 99 21.00 -1.19 1.21
C GLY A 99 20.66 -2.17 0.09
N ALA A 100 19.38 -2.52 -0.09
CA ALA A 100 18.94 -3.32 -1.23
C ALA A 100 19.15 -2.59 -2.56
N ARG A 101 19.22 -3.35 -3.66
CA ARG A 101 19.35 -2.81 -5.02
C ARG A 101 18.01 -2.65 -5.74
N GLY A 102 16.95 -3.25 -5.21
CA GLY A 102 15.62 -3.28 -5.79
C GLY A 102 14.60 -2.55 -4.94
N VAL A 103 13.55 -2.09 -5.61
CA VAL A 103 12.30 -1.63 -4.99
C VAL A 103 11.18 -2.57 -5.43
N ARG A 104 10.25 -2.87 -4.54
CA ARG A 104 9.07 -3.69 -4.82
C ARG A 104 7.85 -2.78 -4.91
N LEU A 105 7.08 -2.86 -5.99
CA LEU A 105 5.79 -2.19 -6.06
C LEU A 105 4.84 -2.81 -5.04
N VAL A 106 4.14 -1.96 -4.28
CA VAL A 106 3.12 -2.39 -3.31
C VAL A 106 1.73 -1.97 -3.81
N ALA A 107 1.58 -0.71 -4.22
CA ALA A 107 0.34 -0.17 -4.80
C ALA A 107 0.65 0.95 -5.78
N ARG A 108 -0.25 1.23 -6.73
CA ARG A 108 -0.01 2.30 -7.72
C ARG A 108 -0.31 3.69 -7.19
N SER A 109 -1.03 3.78 -6.06
CA SER A 109 -1.36 5.04 -5.39
C SER A 109 -1.59 4.85 -3.88
N VAL A 110 -1.59 5.97 -3.16
CA VAL A 110 -1.99 6.05 -1.74
C VAL A 110 -3.41 5.55 -1.53
N ASP A 111 -4.32 5.97 -2.41
CA ASP A 111 -5.74 5.65 -2.37
C ASP A 111 -5.96 4.13 -2.51
N GLU A 112 -5.30 3.47 -3.47
CA GLU A 112 -5.36 2.01 -3.62
C GLU A 112 -4.85 1.28 -2.37
N TYR A 113 -3.71 1.71 -1.84
CA TYR A 113 -3.12 1.08 -0.66
C TYR A 113 -4.00 1.24 0.58
N LEU A 114 -4.49 2.47 0.82
CA LEU A 114 -5.37 2.77 1.95
C LEU A 114 -6.68 1.97 1.84
N HIS A 115 -7.32 1.94 0.66
CA HIS A 115 -8.56 1.19 0.48
C HIS A 115 -8.35 -0.31 0.73
N ARG A 116 -7.27 -0.88 0.21
CA ARG A 116 -6.91 -2.27 0.50
C ARG A 116 -6.76 -2.52 2.00
N LEU A 117 -6.03 -1.66 2.69
CA LEU A 117 -5.79 -1.75 4.14
C LEU A 117 -7.10 -1.78 4.94
N LEU A 118 -8.02 -0.87 4.62
CA LEU A 118 -9.32 -0.78 5.27
C LEU A 118 -10.22 -1.98 4.94
N ALA A 119 -10.16 -2.47 3.70
CA ALA A 119 -10.91 -3.64 3.28
C ALA A 119 -10.36 -4.94 3.91
N GLU A 120 -9.05 -5.08 4.08
CA GLU A 120 -8.44 -6.21 4.78
C GLU A 120 -8.85 -6.22 6.26
N GLU A 121 -8.85 -5.07 6.91
CA GLU A 121 -9.35 -4.92 8.29
C GLU A 121 -10.82 -5.31 8.41
N ASP A 122 -11.68 -4.82 7.52
CA ASP A 122 -13.12 -5.15 7.48
C ASP A 122 -13.36 -6.65 7.28
N ALA A 123 -12.60 -7.26 6.37
CA ALA A 123 -12.67 -8.69 6.10
C ALA A 123 -12.24 -9.52 7.32
N ALA A 124 -11.22 -9.06 8.06
CA ALA A 124 -10.72 -9.73 9.26
C ALA A 124 -11.62 -9.51 10.49
N ALA A 125 -12.21 -8.33 10.63
CA ALA A 125 -13.10 -7.97 11.74
C ALA A 125 -14.47 -8.67 11.63
N GLY A 126 -14.95 -8.91 10.41
CA GLY A 126 -16.27 -9.47 10.15
C GLY A 126 -17.41 -8.49 10.47
N SER A 127 -18.66 -8.95 10.32
CA SER A 127 -19.85 -8.11 10.51
C SER A 127 -19.88 -7.45 11.89
N GLY A 128 -19.72 -6.12 11.93
CA GLY A 128 -19.82 -5.32 13.15
C GLY A 128 -18.59 -5.38 14.06
N GLY A 129 -17.47 -5.96 13.59
CA GLY A 129 -16.21 -5.97 14.32
C GLY A 129 -15.55 -4.59 14.40
N PRO A 130 -14.61 -4.40 15.35
CA PRO A 130 -13.87 -3.15 15.47
C PRO A 130 -12.98 -2.93 14.24
N THR A 131 -12.91 -1.69 13.75
CA THR A 131 -12.06 -1.30 12.62
C THR A 131 -11.25 -0.04 12.98
N PRO A 132 -10.29 -0.16 13.92
CA PRO A 132 -9.45 0.95 14.37
C PRO A 132 -8.66 1.64 13.26
N LEU A 133 -8.28 0.94 12.17
CA LEU A 133 -7.59 1.57 11.03
C LEU A 133 -8.53 2.51 10.29
N ALA A 134 -9.78 2.10 10.05
CA ALA A 134 -10.81 2.95 9.46
C ALA A 134 -11.13 4.16 10.34
N ASP A 135 -11.22 3.97 11.66
CA ASP A 135 -11.46 5.05 12.61
C ASP A 135 -10.28 6.05 12.63
N ALA A 136 -9.05 5.55 12.65
CA ALA A 136 -7.84 6.38 12.63
C ALA A 136 -7.68 7.17 11.32
N ALA A 137 -7.93 6.53 10.17
CA ALA A 137 -7.91 7.20 8.87
C ALA A 137 -8.97 8.31 8.79
N SER A 138 -10.20 8.01 9.22
CA SER A 138 -11.33 8.95 9.22
C SER A 138 -11.10 10.15 10.15
N ALA A 139 -10.32 10.00 11.22
CA ALA A 139 -9.94 11.11 12.09
C ALA A 139 -9.10 12.19 11.37
N SER A 140 -8.46 11.86 10.24
CA SER A 140 -7.72 12.84 9.41
C SER A 140 -8.59 13.46 8.31
N ASP A 141 -9.37 12.64 7.61
CA ASP A 141 -10.25 13.08 6.52
C ASP A 141 -11.45 12.13 6.39
N ALA A 142 -12.48 12.36 7.21
CA ALA A 142 -13.67 11.52 7.23
C ALA A 142 -14.41 11.51 5.87
N ALA A 143 -14.43 12.64 5.17
CA ALA A 143 -15.15 12.77 3.90
C ALA A 143 -14.41 12.03 2.78
N GLY A 144 -13.10 12.23 2.66
CA GLY A 144 -12.28 11.54 1.66
C GLY A 144 -12.21 10.04 1.91
N VAL A 145 -12.11 9.60 3.17
CA VAL A 145 -12.14 8.17 3.52
C VAL A 145 -13.50 7.55 3.20
N ALA A 146 -14.62 8.24 3.46
CA ALA A 146 -15.96 7.74 3.14
C ALA A 146 -16.23 7.67 1.63
N GLU A 147 -15.60 8.52 0.82
CA GLU A 147 -15.65 8.43 -0.64
C GLU A 147 -14.86 7.22 -1.16
N LEU A 148 -13.71 6.94 -0.55
CA LEU A 148 -12.84 5.82 -0.92
C LEU A 148 -13.41 4.45 -0.50
N TYR A 149 -13.87 4.34 0.74
CA TYR A 149 -14.23 3.07 1.37
C TYR A 149 -15.43 3.22 2.31
N SER A 150 -16.29 2.19 2.36
CA SER A 150 -17.42 2.13 3.29
C SER A 150 -17.39 0.85 4.11
N ARG A 151 -17.57 0.96 5.44
CA ARG A 151 -17.58 -0.17 6.38
C ARG A 151 -18.56 -1.27 5.92
N GLY A 152 -18.16 -2.54 6.05
CA GLY A 152 -18.93 -3.68 5.56
C GLY A 152 -19.04 -3.77 4.03
N ALA A 153 -18.23 -3.03 3.26
CA ALA A 153 -18.24 -3.12 1.80
C ALA A 153 -17.79 -4.51 1.31
N VAL A 154 -16.87 -5.15 2.03
CA VAL A 154 -16.36 -6.47 1.65
C VAL A 154 -17.48 -7.52 1.80
N GLU A 155 -18.17 -7.51 2.93
CA GLU A 155 -19.28 -8.42 3.20
C GLU A 155 -20.47 -8.18 2.25
N ARG A 156 -20.83 -6.91 2.01
CA ARG A 156 -21.93 -6.56 1.07
C ARG A 156 -21.72 -7.08 -0.35
N LEU A 157 -20.47 -7.29 -0.77
CA LEU A 157 -20.19 -7.87 -2.09
C LEU A 157 -20.53 -9.37 -2.14
N GLY A 158 -20.72 -10.03 -0.98
CA GLY A 158 -21.22 -11.41 -0.86
C GLY A 158 -20.24 -12.47 -1.37
N LEU A 159 -18.96 -12.12 -1.52
CA LEU A 159 -17.97 -13.00 -2.15
C LEU A 159 -17.34 -14.02 -1.18
N GLY A 160 -17.51 -13.85 0.13
CA GLY A 160 -16.85 -14.65 1.17
C GLY A 160 -15.33 -14.44 1.22
N GLY A 161 -14.69 -14.80 2.33
CA GLY A 161 -13.25 -14.57 2.54
C GLY A 161 -12.35 -15.19 1.46
N ALA A 162 -12.74 -16.34 0.89
CA ALA A 162 -11.99 -17.03 -0.16
C ALA A 162 -11.90 -16.29 -1.50
N LYS A 163 -12.63 -15.18 -1.68
CA LYS A 163 -12.65 -14.37 -2.91
C LYS A 163 -12.33 -12.89 -2.64
N PHE A 164 -11.61 -12.59 -1.56
CA PHE A 164 -11.17 -11.22 -1.26
C PHE A 164 -10.39 -10.57 -2.43
N ASN A 165 -9.54 -11.33 -3.13
CA ASN A 165 -8.85 -10.84 -4.32
C ASN A 165 -9.80 -10.31 -5.40
N LEU A 166 -11.01 -10.89 -5.54
CA LEU A 166 -12.01 -10.40 -6.49
C LEU A 166 -12.66 -9.08 -6.02
N TYR A 167 -12.77 -8.85 -4.71
CA TYR A 167 -13.14 -7.54 -4.18
C TYR A 167 -12.09 -6.50 -4.57
N LEU A 168 -10.80 -6.78 -4.32
CA LEU A 168 -9.70 -5.87 -4.65
C LEU A 168 -9.73 -5.49 -6.13
N ILE A 169 -9.78 -6.47 -7.03
CA ILE A 169 -9.79 -6.24 -8.48
C ILE A 169 -10.98 -5.39 -8.92
N LYS A 170 -12.16 -5.59 -8.32
CA LYS A 170 -13.39 -4.90 -8.74
C LYS A 170 -13.57 -3.52 -8.12
N LYS A 171 -13.04 -3.29 -6.91
CA LYS A 171 -13.39 -2.12 -6.09
C LYS A 171 -12.20 -1.24 -5.73
N VAL A 172 -10.99 -1.80 -5.72
CA VAL A 172 -9.79 -1.09 -5.29
C VAL A 172 -8.85 -0.87 -6.46
N GLY A 173 -8.38 -1.97 -7.05
CA GLY A 173 -7.29 -2.00 -8.00
C GLY A 173 -6.65 -3.39 -8.01
N MET A 174 -5.78 -3.60 -8.99
CA MET A 174 -4.96 -4.81 -9.04
C MET A 174 -3.63 -4.54 -8.32
N PHE A 175 -3.11 -5.56 -7.65
CA PHE A 175 -1.88 -5.51 -6.87
C PHE A 175 -0.92 -6.59 -7.36
N PRO A 176 0.41 -6.40 -7.23
CA PRO A 176 1.39 -7.39 -7.70
C PRO A 176 1.18 -8.78 -7.11
N ASP A 177 0.91 -8.87 -5.81
CA ASP A 177 0.67 -10.12 -5.09
C ASP A 177 -0.67 -10.77 -5.48
N VAL A 178 -1.69 -9.96 -5.80
CA VAL A 178 -2.97 -10.45 -6.32
C VAL A 178 -2.80 -11.03 -7.73
N ALA A 179 -2.06 -10.34 -8.60
CA ALA A 179 -1.74 -10.81 -9.94
C ALA A 179 -0.91 -12.10 -9.91
N GLU A 180 0.09 -12.17 -9.02
CA GLU A 180 0.89 -13.38 -8.77
C GLU A 180 0.00 -14.54 -8.30
N ALA A 181 -0.84 -14.33 -7.29
CA ALA A 181 -1.73 -15.37 -6.77
C ALA A 181 -2.72 -15.88 -7.82
N LEU A 182 -3.26 -14.99 -8.67
CA LEU A 182 -4.13 -15.38 -9.79
C LEU A 182 -3.38 -16.21 -10.83
N SER A 183 -2.21 -15.74 -11.24
CA SER A 183 -1.36 -16.40 -12.25
C SER A 183 -0.99 -17.82 -11.80
N LEU A 184 -0.52 -17.95 -10.56
CA LEU A 184 -0.21 -19.25 -9.94
C LEU A 184 -1.46 -20.13 -9.83
N GLY A 185 -2.61 -19.55 -9.49
CA GLY A 185 -3.89 -20.28 -9.42
C GLY A 185 -4.36 -20.83 -10.77
N HIS A 186 -4.18 -20.09 -11.87
CA HIS A 186 -4.47 -20.58 -13.22
C HIS A 186 -3.48 -21.67 -13.66
N LEU A 187 -2.19 -21.46 -13.38
CA LEU A 187 -1.15 -22.43 -13.69
C LEU A 187 -1.39 -23.77 -12.98
N ALA A 188 -1.78 -23.73 -11.70
CA ALA A 188 -2.12 -24.92 -10.92
C ALA A 188 -3.33 -25.70 -11.47
N ARG A 189 -4.22 -25.05 -12.23
CA ARG A 189 -5.36 -25.68 -12.92
C ARG A 189 -5.00 -26.19 -14.32
N GLY A 190 -3.74 -26.05 -14.76
CA GLY A 190 -3.29 -26.40 -16.10
C GLY A 190 -3.71 -25.39 -17.17
N ASP A 191 -4.17 -24.21 -16.78
CA ASP A 191 -4.62 -23.14 -17.70
C ASP A 191 -3.49 -22.12 -17.91
N ALA A 192 -2.54 -22.49 -18.77
CA ALA A 192 -1.37 -21.67 -19.06
C ALA A 192 -1.72 -20.33 -19.74
N THR A 193 -2.74 -20.31 -20.60
CA THR A 193 -3.17 -19.09 -21.29
C THR A 193 -3.68 -18.05 -20.29
N SER A 194 -4.59 -18.44 -19.38
CA SER A 194 -5.08 -17.51 -18.36
C SER A 194 -3.99 -17.13 -17.36
N ALA A 195 -3.03 -18.01 -17.09
CA ALA A 195 -1.88 -17.69 -16.23
C ALA A 195 -0.99 -16.59 -16.86
N MET A 196 -0.71 -16.68 -18.17
CA MET A 196 0.03 -15.64 -18.88
C MET A 196 -0.74 -14.32 -18.90
N VAL A 197 -2.04 -14.36 -19.23
CA VAL A 197 -2.89 -13.15 -19.25
C VAL A 197 -2.94 -12.48 -17.87
N ALA A 198 -3.03 -13.26 -16.79
CA ALA A 198 -3.01 -12.72 -15.43
C ALA A 198 -1.64 -12.12 -15.04
N GLY A 199 -0.55 -12.61 -15.65
CA GLY A 199 0.81 -12.17 -15.39
C GLY A 199 1.28 -10.94 -16.18
N GLU A 200 0.54 -10.50 -17.20
CA GLU A 200 0.85 -9.29 -17.99
C GLU A 200 0.44 -7.96 -17.33
N TRP A 201 0.01 -8.01 -16.07
CA TRP A 201 -0.43 -6.81 -15.32
C TRP A 201 0.69 -5.79 -15.09
#